data_AF-A0A2N2Y848-F1
#
_entry.id   AF-A0A2N2Y848-F1
#
_cell.length_a   1.000
_cell.length_b   1.000
_cell.length_c   1.000
_cell.angle_alpha   90.00
_cell.angle_beta   90.00
_cell.angle_gamma   90.00
#
_symmetry.space_group_name_H-M   'P 1'
#
loop_
_entity.id
_entity.type
_entity.pdbx_description
1 polymer ?
#
loop_
_entity_poly.entity_id
_entity_poly.type
_entity_poly.pdbx_seq_one_letter_code
_entity_poly.pdbx_strand_id
1 'polypeptide(L)'
;MLSVFNSQKIKFWSFISMVLLVFVHGYNLNIGFLQPWTLPGEPLTLTAFTEYWLANGVFRFRIPMLFIISGYLYAIHDSRPYGQRTRKRVRTL
;
A
#
# COMPACT_ATOMS: atom_id res chain seq x y z
N MET A 1 8.16 22.61 -9.82
CA MET A 1 6.86 22.64 -9.12
C MET A 1 5.94 21.63 -9.80
N LEU A 2 5.22 20.79 -9.04
CA LEU A 2 4.35 19.76 -9.61
C LEU A 2 3.13 20.44 -10.27
N SER A 3 2.76 20.04 -11.50
CA SER A 3 1.56 20.59 -12.13
C SER A 3 0.31 20.21 -11.35
N VAL A 4 -0.71 21.09 -11.36
CA VAL A 4 -1.98 20.85 -10.65
C VAL A 4 -2.61 19.52 -11.10
N PHE A 5 -2.55 19.23 -12.40
CA PHE A 5 -3.02 17.98 -12.99
C PHE A 5 -2.35 16.74 -12.41
N ASN A 6 -1.01 16.73 -12.32
CA ASN A 6 -0.27 15.60 -11.76
C ASN A 6 -0.52 15.46 -10.24
N SER A 7 -0.68 16.58 -9.54
CA SER A 7 -0.97 16.60 -8.11
C SER A 7 -2.33 15.97 -7.81
N GLN A 8 -3.35 16.30 -8.60
CA GLN A 8 -4.68 15.69 -8.47
C GLN A 8 -4.66 14.18 -8.75
N LYS A 9 -3.94 13.73 -9.78
CA LYS A 9 -3.77 12.29 -10.06
C LYS A 9 -3.13 11.54 -8.89
N ILE A 10 -2.06 12.07 -8.32
CA ILE A 10 -1.36 11.44 -7.19
C ILE A 10 -2.28 11.38 -5.97
N LYS A 11 -3.03 12.45 -5.67
CA LYS A 11 -4.00 12.48 -4.58
C LYS A 11 -5.10 11.44 -4.77
N PHE A 12 -5.63 11.31 -5.98
CA PHE A 12 -6.65 10.31 -6.32
C PHE A 12 -6.15 8.88 -6.09
N TRP A 13 -4.98 8.53 -6.62
CA TRP A 13 -4.42 7.19 -6.46
C TRP A 13 -4.01 6.89 -5.02
N SER A 14 -3.53 7.90 -4.28
CA SER A 14 -3.26 7.78 -2.84
C SER A 14 -4.54 7.49 -2.06
N PHE A 15 -5.62 8.23 -2.33
CA PHE A 15 -6.93 8.02 -1.71
C PHE A 15 -7.47 6.61 -1.97
N ILE A 16 -7.48 6.17 -3.23
CA ILE A 16 -7.90 4.79 -3.57
C ILE A 16 -7.06 3.77 -2.80
N SER A 17 -5.73 3.95 -2.76
CA SER A 17 -4.86 3.01 -2.08
C SER A 17 -5.12 2.96 -0.57
N MET A 18 -5.44 4.09 0.06
CA MET A 18 -5.84 4.14 1.48
C MET A 18 -7.18 3.45 1.72
N VAL A 19 -8.19 3.69 0.88
CA VAL A 19 -9.50 3.02 0.98
C VAL A 19 -9.34 1.51 0.86
N LEU A 20 -8.59 1.02 -0.13
CA LEU A 20 -8.29 -0.40 -0.29
C LEU A 20 -7.50 -0.97 0.89
N LEU A 21 -6.63 -0.17 1.52
CA LEU A 21 -5.87 -0.60 2.68
C LEU A 21 -6.76 -0.80 3.90
N VAL A 22 -7.67 0.13 4.16
CA VAL A 22 -8.68 0.01 5.23
C VAL A 22 -9.61 -1.17 4.94
N PHE A 23 -10.09 -1.31 3.71
CA PHE A 23 -10.96 -2.41 3.32
C PHE A 23 -10.29 -3.76 3.60
N VAL A 24 -9.01 -3.91 3.25
CA VAL A 24 -8.30 -5.16 3.52
C VAL A 24 -8.02 -5.41 5.00
N HIS A 25 -7.76 -4.36 5.78
CA HIS A 25 -7.53 -4.48 7.23
C HIS A 25 -8.82 -4.71 8.03
N GLY A 26 -9.97 -4.26 7.51
CA GLY A 26 -11.28 -4.51 8.11
C GLY A 26 -11.75 -5.95 7.94
N TYR A 27 -11.08 -6.76 7.11
CA TYR A 27 -11.39 -8.17 6.98
C TYR A 27 -10.93 -8.94 8.22
N ASN A 28 -11.91 -9.45 8.96
CA ASN A 28 -11.73 -10.28 10.14
C ASN A 28 -11.73 -11.78 9.78
N LEU A 29 -11.31 -12.15 8.56
CA LEU A 29 -10.99 -13.55 8.30
C LEU A 29 -9.72 -13.85 9.11
N ASN A 30 -9.70 -14.98 9.83
CA ASN A 30 -8.51 -15.47 10.54
C ASN A 30 -7.50 -16.02 9.52
N ILE A 31 -7.09 -15.16 8.59
CA ILE A 31 -6.06 -15.40 7.59
C ILE A 31 -4.73 -15.08 8.28
N GLY A 32 -4.38 -15.85 9.32
CA GLY A 32 -3.02 -15.83 9.85
C GLY A 32 -2.10 -16.10 8.66
N PHE A 33 -1.39 -15.06 8.19
CA PHE A 33 -0.58 -14.99 6.96
C PHE A 33 -0.48 -16.35 6.26
N LEU A 34 -1.52 -16.70 5.47
CA LEU A 34 -1.53 -17.97 4.77
C LEU A 34 -0.27 -17.97 3.90
N GLN A 35 0.61 -18.92 4.19
CA GLN A 35 1.75 -19.20 3.34
C GLN A 35 1.22 -19.42 1.91
N PRO A 36 1.98 -19.07 0.86
CA PRO A 36 1.51 -19.08 -0.52
C PRO A 36 0.82 -20.39 -0.98
N TRP A 37 1.10 -21.50 -0.29
CA TRP A 37 0.61 -22.85 -0.56
C TRP A 37 -0.47 -23.34 0.42
N THR A 38 -1.00 -22.50 1.30
CA THR A 38 -2.00 -22.90 2.30
C THR A 38 -3.40 -22.43 1.93
N LEU A 39 -4.37 -23.34 2.03
CA LEU A 39 -5.79 -23.05 1.87
C LEU A 39 -6.36 -22.47 3.17
N PRO A 40 -7.30 -21.51 3.10
CA PRO A 40 -8.06 -21.08 4.27
C PRO A 40 -8.74 -22.29 4.92
N GLY A 41 -8.66 -22.40 6.25
CA GLY A 41 -9.37 -23.45 7.01
C GLY A 41 -10.89 -23.23 7.13
N GLU A 42 -11.38 -22.10 6.65
CA GLU A 42 -12.80 -21.73 6.59
C GLU A 42 -13.47 -22.34 5.33
N PRO A 43 -14.75 -22.73 5.41
CA PRO A 43 -15.49 -23.23 4.25
C PRO A 43 -15.49 -22.19 3.11
N LEU A 44 -15.05 -22.61 1.92
CA LEU A 44 -15.00 -21.79 0.70
C LEU A 44 -16.41 -21.51 0.16
N THR A 45 -17.12 -20.61 0.83
CA THR A 45 -18.33 -19.99 0.30
C THR A 45 -17.96 -19.01 -0.82
N LEU A 46 -18.89 -18.71 -1.73
CA LEU A 46 -18.65 -17.74 -2.81
C LEU A 46 -18.16 -16.39 -2.27
N THR A 47 -18.71 -15.94 -1.13
CA THR A 47 -18.29 -14.72 -0.44
C THR A 47 -16.85 -14.83 0.06
N ALA A 48 -16.51 -15.87 0.81
CA ALA A 48 -15.14 -16.07 1.32
C ALA A 48 -14.11 -16.19 0.18
N PHE A 49 -14.47 -16.84 -0.93
CA PHE A 49 -13.61 -16.91 -2.12
C PHE A 49 -13.38 -15.53 -2.75
N THR A 50 -14.44 -14.73 -2.94
CA THR A 50 -14.31 -13.38 -3.52
C THR A 50 -13.45 -12.48 -2.64
N GLU A 51 -13.64 -12.54 -1.32
CA GLU A 51 -12.84 -11.78 -0.36
C GLU A 51 -11.37 -12.21 -0.38
N TYR A 52 -11.11 -13.53 -0.39
CA TYR A 52 -9.76 -14.06 -0.49
C TYR A 52 -9.07 -13.62 -1.78
N TRP A 53 -9.74 -13.73 -2.92
CA TRP A 53 -9.19 -13.35 -4.24
C TRP A 53 -8.91 -11.84 -4.34
N LEU A 54 -9.84 -11.02 -3.84
CA LEU A 54 -9.67 -9.57 -3.82
C LEU A 54 -8.55 -9.14 -2.87
N ALA A 55 -8.53 -9.65 -1.64
CA ALA A 55 -7.54 -9.26 -0.63
C ALA A 55 -6.12 -9.73 -0.96
N ASN A 56 -5.97 -10.98 -1.44
CA ASN A 56 -4.67 -11.60 -1.76
C ASN A 56 -4.21 -11.42 -3.21
N GLY A 57 -5.11 -11.06 -4.12
CA GLY A 57 -4.75 -10.76 -5.51
C GLY A 57 -4.83 -9.27 -5.76
N VAL A 58 -6.05 -8.81 -6.03
CA VAL A 58 -6.31 -7.50 -6.63
C VAL A 58 -5.86 -6.37 -5.73
N PHE A 59 -6.10 -6.40 -4.42
CA PHE A 59 -5.78 -5.27 -3.56
C PHE A 59 -4.33 -5.23 -3.09
N ARG A 60 -3.48 -6.21 -3.44
CA ARG A 60 -2.07 -6.20 -3.03
C ARG A 60 -1.27 -5.06 -3.65
N PHE A 61 -1.71 -4.48 -4.78
CA PHE A 61 -1.01 -3.34 -5.39
C PHE A 61 -1.04 -2.07 -4.52
N ARG A 62 -1.94 -1.97 -3.53
CA ARG A 62 -2.07 -0.79 -2.66
C ARG A 62 -0.77 -0.43 -1.94
N ILE A 63 -0.01 -1.43 -1.48
CA ILE A 63 1.25 -1.23 -0.73
C ILE A 63 2.35 -0.73 -1.68
N PRO A 64 2.65 -1.41 -2.81
CA PRO A 64 3.56 -0.89 -3.84
C PRO A 64 3.18 0.52 -4.33
N MET A 65 1.89 0.79 -4.56
CA MET A 65 1.42 2.08 -5.07
C MET A 65 1.71 3.22 -4.10
N LEU A 66 1.41 3.04 -2.80
CA LEU A 66 1.73 4.02 -1.76
C LEU A 66 3.25 4.23 -1.65
N PHE A 67 4.03 3.16 -1.76
CA PHE A 67 5.49 3.23 -1.69
C PHE A 67 6.06 4.01 -2.88
N ILE A 68 5.60 3.72 -4.10
CA ILE A 68 6.01 4.42 -5.33
C ILE A 68 5.66 5.92 -5.24
N ILE A 69 4.43 6.26 -4.82
CA ILE A 69 4.01 7.66 -4.66
C ILE A 69 4.92 8.37 -3.64
N SER A 70 5.21 7.73 -2.51
CA SER A 70 6.09 8.30 -1.48
C SER A 70 7.52 8.51 -2.00
N GLY A 71 8.07 7.54 -2.73
CA GLY A 71 9.40 7.62 -3.34
C GLY A 71 9.49 8.69 -4.43
N TYR A 72 8.45 8.80 -5.27
CA TYR A 72 8.34 9.83 -6.30
C TYR A 72 8.32 11.25 -5.69
N LEU A 73 7.51 11.46 -4.64
CA LEU A 73 7.47 12.74 -3.93
C LEU A 73 8.79 13.05 -3.23
N TYR A 74 9.45 12.03 -2.68
CA TYR A 74 10.76 12.15 -2.07
C TYR A 74 11.81 12.63 -3.10
N ALA A 75 11.88 11.97 -4.26
CA ALA A 75 12.83 12.30 -5.33
C ALA A 75 12.63 13.71 -5.91
N ILE A 76 11.38 14.17 -6.02
CA ILE A 76 11.08 15.52 -6.54
C ILE A 76 11.48 16.63 -5.57
N HIS A 77 11.46 16.35 -4.27
CA HIS A 77 11.93 17.28 -3.24
C HIS A 77 13.43 17.12 -2.93
N ASP A 78 14.18 16.42 -3.79
CA ASP A 78 15.58 16.05 -3.59
C ASP A 78 16.53 17.05 -4.24
N SER A 79 16.58 18.26 -3.69
CA SER A 79 17.58 19.29 -4.04
C SER A 79 18.81 19.26 -3.14
N ARG A 80 18.96 18.26 -2.25
CA ARG A 80 20.08 18.13 -1.30
C ARG A 80 20.62 16.70 -1.25
N PRO A 81 21.91 16.48 -0.93
CA PRO A 81 22.49 15.14 -0.91
C PRO A 81 21.77 14.19 0.07
N TYR A 82 21.40 13.00 -0.41
CA TYR A 82 20.67 11.95 0.32
C TYR A 82 21.21 11.71 1.75
N GLY A 83 22.53 11.66 1.90
CA GLY A 83 23.20 11.41 3.19
C GLY A 83 23.02 12.49 4.27
N GLN A 84 22.76 13.74 3.90
CA GLN A 84 22.54 14.81 4.90
C GLN A 84 21.16 14.73 5.56
N ARG A 85 20.17 14.12 4.89
CA ARG A 85 18.77 14.06 5.35
C ARG A 85 18.50 12.80 6.16
N THR A 86 19.04 11.66 5.74
CA THR A 86 18.96 10.38 6.49
C THR A 86 19.75 10.44 7.78
N ARG A 87 20.85 11.19 7.85
CA ARG A 87 21.63 11.40 9.09
C ARG A 87 20.80 12.00 10.24
N LYS A 88 19.78 12.82 9.95
CA LYS A 88 18.88 13.34 10.99
C LYS A 88 17.93 12.28 11.53
N ARG A 89 17.51 11.32 10.69
CA ARG A 89 16.61 10.22 11.09
C ARG A 89 17.33 9.11 11.86
N VAL A 90 18.61 8.87 11.56
CA VAL A 90 19.47 7.94 12.34
C VAL A 90 19.73 8.46 13.75
N ARG A 91 19.71 9.78 13.97
CA ARG A 91 19.90 10.36 15.31
C ARG A 91 18.64 10.30 16.18
N THR A 92 17.48 10.04 15.59
CA THR A 92 16.17 10.01 16.28
C THR A 92 15.60 8.59 16.43
N LEU A 93 16.31 7.58 15.93
CA LEU A 93 16.07 6.16 16.16
C LEU A 93 17.08 5.66 17.19
#